data_AF-A0AB38CWN7-F1
#
_entry.id   AF-A0AB38CWN7-F1
#
_cell.length_a   1.000
_cell.length_b   1.000
_cell.length_c   1.000
_cell.angle_alpha   90.00
_cell.angle_beta   90.00
_cell.angle_gamma   90.00
#
_symmetry.space_group_name_H-M   'P 1'
#
loop_
_entity.id
_entity.type
_entity.pdbx_description
1 polymer ?
#
loop_
_entity_poly.entity_id
_entity_poly.type
_entity_poly.pdbx_seq_one_letter_code
_entity_poly.pdbx_strand_id
1 'polypeptide(L)'
;MTEVTATDRLRHLLVRAYTAHYVTGGGIVKPRTASSIQIDRVVVDQLADFAVEFGVVEGYNAPASLLDALLTEAIERGEIVRTETGQLEHKLDYQLRDHSADRKC
;
A
#
# COMPACT_ATOMS: atom_id res chain seq x y z
N MET A 1 -10.20 4.65 -22.36
CA MET A 1 -9.93 5.13 -20.99
C MET A 1 -10.43 4.06 -20.06
N THR A 2 -9.55 3.36 -19.35
CA THR A 2 -9.97 2.43 -18.29
C THR A 2 -10.55 3.27 -17.16
N GLU A 3 -11.83 3.07 -16.83
CA GLU A 3 -12.43 3.73 -15.67
C GLU A 3 -11.68 3.25 -14.42
N VAL A 4 -11.12 4.20 -13.67
CA VAL A 4 -10.48 3.90 -12.39
C VAL A 4 -11.59 3.72 -11.36
N THR A 5 -11.73 2.51 -10.85
CA THR A 5 -12.79 2.16 -9.89
C THR A 5 -12.48 2.70 -8.49
N ALA A 6 -13.50 2.77 -7.62
CA ALA A 6 -13.30 3.09 -6.20
C ALA A 6 -12.35 2.10 -5.52
N THR A 7 -12.46 0.81 -5.87
CA THR A 7 -11.56 -0.26 -5.42
C THR A 7 -10.11 0.02 -5.81
N ASP A 8 -9.84 0.43 -7.06
CA ASP A 8 -8.49 0.79 -7.51
C ASP A 8 -7.90 1.98 -6.74
N ARG A 9 -8.73 2.98 -6.41
CA ARG A 9 -8.30 4.13 -5.60
C ARG A 9 -7.96 3.72 -4.17
N LEU A 10 -8.80 2.90 -3.54
CA LEU A 10 -8.55 2.39 -2.19
C LEU A 10 -7.30 1.52 -2.15
N ARG A 11 -7.12 0.62 -3.12
CA ARG A 11 -5.90 -0.19 -3.25
C ARG A 11 -4.67 0.69 -3.39
N HIS A 12 -4.72 1.72 -4.24
CA HIS A 12 -3.61 2.65 -4.40
C HIS A 12 -3.23 3.35 -3.09
N LEU A 13 -4.22 3.78 -2.30
CA LEU A 13 -3.98 4.38 -0.99
C LEU A 13 -3.42 3.37 0.01
N LEU A 14 -3.93 2.13 0.00
CA LEU A 14 -3.40 1.03 0.81
C LEU A 14 -1.93 0.75 0.49
N VAL A 15 -1.57 0.64 -0.80
CA VAL A 15 -0.17 0.49 -1.24
C VAL A 15 0.68 1.66 -0.75
N ARG A 16 0.17 2.90 -0.86
CA ARG A 16 0.86 4.09 -0.36
C ARG A 16 1.08 4.02 1.16
N ALA A 17 0.18 3.43 1.94
CA ALA A 17 0.33 3.22 3.37
C ALA A 17 1.41 2.18 3.77
N TYR A 18 1.93 1.43 2.80
CA TYR A 18 3.08 0.52 2.93
C TYR A 18 4.33 1.00 2.18
N THR A 19 4.28 2.20 1.58
CA THR A 19 5.39 2.76 0.81
C THR A 19 6.21 3.70 1.69
N ALA A 20 7.50 3.41 1.86
CA ALA A 20 8.42 4.18 2.68
C ALA A 20 9.17 5.27 1.92
N HIS A 21 8.85 5.48 0.64
CA HIS A 21 9.49 6.48 -0.20
C HIS A 21 8.52 7.33 -1.03
N TYR A 22 9.04 8.42 -1.60
CA TYR A 22 8.43 9.20 -2.66
C TYR A 22 9.22 9.00 -3.95
N VAL A 23 8.53 8.71 -5.05
CA VAL A 23 9.10 8.80 -6.40
C VAL A 23 8.91 10.23 -6.90
N THR A 24 9.99 10.95 -7.15
CA THR A 24 9.94 12.29 -7.76
C THR A 24 10.07 12.19 -9.28
N GLY A 25 9.70 13.24 -10.02
CA GLY A 25 9.72 13.26 -11.49
C GLY A 25 11.09 13.00 -12.15
N GLY A 26 12.18 12.99 -11.38
CA GLY A 26 13.52 12.60 -11.81
C GLY A 26 13.97 11.20 -11.38
N GLY A 27 13.06 10.36 -10.86
CA GLY A 27 13.40 9.03 -10.33
C GLY A 27 14.10 9.04 -8.97
N ILE A 28 14.29 10.22 -8.35
CA ILE A 28 14.89 10.32 -7.02
C ILE A 28 13.86 9.85 -5.99
N VAL A 29 14.28 8.85 -5.20
CA VAL A 29 13.54 8.24 -4.10
C VAL A 29 13.88 8.99 -2.81
N LYS A 30 12.91 9.71 -2.22
CA LYS A 30 13.07 10.34 -0.89
C LYS A 30 12.39 9.50 0.18
N PRO A 31 13.02 9.24 1.34
CA PRO A 31 12.38 8.49 2.41
C PRO A 31 11.22 9.27 3.02
N ARG A 32 10.19 8.54 3.42
CA ARG A 32 9.02 9.04 4.15
C ARG A 32 9.25 8.90 5.64
N THR A 33 8.70 9.84 6.40
CA THR A 33 8.72 9.75 7.86
C THR A 33 7.74 8.68 8.34
N ALA A 34 8.05 8.03 9.46
CA ALA A 34 7.15 7.06 10.09
C ALA A 34 5.77 7.66 10.36
N SER A 35 5.70 8.91 10.82
CA SER A 35 4.43 9.62 11.05
C SER A 35 3.60 9.80 9.78
N SER A 36 4.24 10.08 8.63
CA SER A 36 3.50 10.20 7.36
C SER A 36 2.88 8.86 6.94
N ILE A 37 3.59 7.76 7.16
CA ILE A 37 3.10 6.40 6.86
C ILE A 37 1.95 6.05 7.82
N GLN A 38 2.08 6.36 9.11
CA GLN A 38 1.02 6.14 10.09
C GLN A 38 -0.27 6.90 9.76
N ILE A 39 -0.16 8.16 9.32
CA ILE A 39 -1.32 8.94 8.88
C ILE A 39 -2.02 8.26 7.70
N ASP A 40 -1.26 7.82 6.70
CA ASP A 40 -1.85 7.14 5.54
C ASP A 40 -2.58 5.85 5.92
N ARG A 41 -2.06 5.09 6.90
CA ARG A 41 -2.75 3.89 7.42
C ARG A 41 -4.09 4.25 8.04
N VAL A 42 -4.13 5.25 8.91
CA VAL A 42 -5.37 5.72 9.54
C VAL A 42 -6.37 6.21 8.48
N VAL A 43 -5.90 6.93 7.47
CA VAL A 43 -6.77 7.42 6.37
C VAL A 43 -7.34 6.25 5.57
N VAL A 44 -6.54 5.24 5.25
CA VAL A 44 -6.99 4.05 4.52
C VAL A 44 -8.04 3.29 5.32
N ASP A 45 -7.82 3.10 6.62
CA ASP A 45 -8.78 2.42 7.50
C ASP A 45 -10.13 3.16 7.51
N GLN A 46 -10.11 4.48 7.70
CA GLN A 46 -11.33 5.30 7.70
C GLN A 46 -12.05 5.34 6.35
N LEU A 47 -11.30 5.29 5.24
CA LEU A 47 -11.91 5.23 3.91
C LEU A 47 -12.50 3.86 3.61
N ALA A 48 -11.90 2.78 4.13
CA ALA A 48 -12.49 1.44 4.03
C ALA A 48 -13.77 1.33 4.86
N ASP A 49 -13.78 1.91 6.08
CA ASP A 49 -14.98 2.02 6.92
C ASP A 49 -16.10 2.73 6.15
N PHE A 50 -15.81 3.92 5.62
CA PHE A 50 -16.74 4.70 4.81
C PHE A 50 -17.23 3.93 3.57
N ALA A 51 -16.32 3.26 2.85
CA ALA A 51 -16.67 2.55 1.63
C ALA A 51 -17.66 1.41 1.89
N VAL A 52 -17.51 0.71 3.01
CA VAL A 52 -18.44 -0.35 3.42
C VAL A 52 -19.75 0.22 3.95
N GLU A 53 -19.70 1.23 4.83
CA GLU A 53 -20.90 1.83 5.44
C GLU A 53 -21.87 2.38 4.38
N PHE A 54 -21.34 3.01 3.33
CA PHE A 54 -22.14 3.64 2.29
C PHE A 54 -22.26 2.83 1.00
N GLY A 55 -21.78 1.58 0.98
CA GLY A 55 -21.88 0.70 -0.20
C GLY A 55 -21.15 1.24 -1.44
N VAL A 56 -20.06 1.99 -1.25
CA VAL A 56 -19.23 2.51 -2.35
C VAL A 56 -18.51 1.37 -3.08
N VAL A 57 -18.18 0.31 -2.35
CA VAL A 57 -17.61 -0.93 -2.89
C VAL A 57 -18.54 -2.08 -2.53
N GLU A 58 -19.04 -2.77 -3.55
CA GLU A 58 -19.95 -3.91 -3.37
C GLU A 58 -19.20 -5.17 -2.91
N GLY A 59 -19.92 -6.09 -2.25
CA GLY A 59 -19.40 -7.41 -1.89
C GLY A 59 -18.68 -7.51 -0.55
N TYR A 60 -18.57 -6.40 0.19
CA TYR A 60 -17.91 -6.36 1.50
C TYR A 60 -18.87 -5.87 2.58
N ASN A 61 -18.98 -6.64 3.67
CA ASN A 61 -19.82 -6.33 4.83
C ASN A 61 -19.01 -5.87 6.05
N ALA A 62 -17.68 -5.92 5.96
CA ALA A 62 -16.77 -5.54 7.02
C ALA A 62 -15.57 -4.79 6.44
N PRO A 63 -15.15 -3.66 7.03
CA PRO A 63 -13.99 -2.89 6.56
C PRO A 63 -12.71 -3.72 6.55
N ALA A 64 -12.52 -4.56 7.57
CA ALA A 64 -11.39 -5.48 7.64
C ALA A 64 -11.35 -6.47 6.45
N SER A 65 -12.50 -6.99 6.01
CA SER A 65 -12.50 -7.94 4.88
C SER A 65 -12.22 -7.24 3.54
N LEU A 66 -12.63 -5.97 3.40
CA LEU A 66 -12.23 -5.13 2.27
C LEU A 66 -10.72 -4.88 2.28
N LEU A 67 -10.16 -4.45 3.41
CA LEU A 67 -8.72 -4.20 3.54
C LEU A 67 -7.88 -5.46 3.27
N ASP A 68 -8.29 -6.61 3.79
CA ASP A 68 -7.61 -7.89 3.54
C ASP A 68 -7.65 -8.28 2.05
N ALA A 69 -8.78 -8.08 1.38
CA ALA A 69 -8.89 -8.34 -0.06
C ALA A 69 -7.99 -7.40 -0.88
N LEU A 70 -8.01 -6.10 -0.57
CA LEU A 70 -7.17 -5.10 -1.23
C LEU A 70 -5.67 -5.40 -1.03
N LEU A 71 -5.29 -5.81 0.18
CA LEU A 71 -3.92 -6.22 0.49
C LEU A 71 -3.52 -7.48 -0.27
N THR A 72 -4.41 -8.48 -0.32
CA THR A 72 -4.18 -9.72 -1.08
C THR A 72 -3.96 -9.41 -2.55
N GLU A 73 -4.83 -8.59 -3.14
CA GLU A 73 -4.70 -8.14 -4.52
C GLU A 73 -3.39 -7.38 -4.77
N ALA A 74 -3.00 -6.47 -3.86
CA ALA A 74 -1.74 -5.72 -3.98
C ALA A 74 -0.51 -6.64 -3.91
N ILE A 75 -0.57 -7.73 -3.14
CA ILE A 75 0.49 -8.76 -3.10
C ILE A 75 0.50 -9.55 -4.40
N GLU A 76 -0.65 -10.00 -4.90
CA GLU A 76 -0.77 -10.74 -6.17
C GLU A 76 -0.28 -9.93 -7.37
N ARG A 77 -0.52 -8.61 -7.36
CA ARG A 77 0.00 -7.66 -8.37
C ARG A 77 1.49 -7.35 -8.19
N GLY A 78 2.10 -7.78 -7.09
CA GLY A 78 3.51 -7.53 -6.78
C GLY A 78 3.82 -6.08 -6.40
N GLU A 79 2.84 -5.33 -5.91
CA GLU A 79 3.03 -3.96 -5.41
C GLU A 79 3.55 -3.97 -3.97
N ILE A 80 3.03 -4.89 -3.15
CA ILE A 80 3.46 -5.15 -1.78
C ILE A 80 4.14 -6.51 -1.71
N VAL A 81 5.19 -6.60 -0.91
CA VAL A 81 5.86 -7.86 -0.57
C VAL A 81 5.82 -8.08 0.93
N ARG A 82 5.79 -9.36 1.32
CA ARG A 82 5.97 -9.79 2.70
C ARG A 82 7.43 -10.22 2.87
N THR A 83 8.15 -9.56 3.77
CA THR A 83 9.55 -9.87 4.08
C THR A 83 9.66 -11.20 4.83
N GLU A 84 10.89 -11.70 4.98
CA GLU A 84 11.20 -12.88 5.80
C GLU A 84 10.75 -12.73 7.26
N THR A 85 10.75 -11.50 7.79
CA THR A 85 10.27 -11.18 9.14
C THR A 85 8.75 -11.07 9.24
N GLY A 86 8.02 -11.25 8.13
CA GLY A 86 6.58 -11.10 8.05
C GLY A 86 6.10 -9.65 7.93
N GLN A 87 7.02 -8.69 7.80
CA GLN A 87 6.68 -7.28 7.61
C GLN A 87 6.17 -7.04 6.19
N LEU A 88 5.15 -6.19 6.04
CA LEU A 88 4.63 -5.77 4.74
C LEU A 88 5.29 -4.46 4.32
N GLU A 89 5.74 -4.40 3.07
CA GLU A 89 6.33 -3.19 2.48
C GLU A 89 6.17 -3.14 0.97
N HIS A 90 6.26 -1.94 0.40
CA HIS A 90 6.25 -1.76 -1.04
C HIS A 90 7.47 -2.42 -1.70
N LYS A 91 7.27 -3.06 -2.86
CA LYS A 91 8.31 -3.81 -3.58
C LYS A 91 9.60 -3.03 -3.82
N LEU A 92 9.52 -1.76 -4.19
CA LEU A 92 10.72 -0.94 -4.40
C LEU A 92 11.51 -0.71 -3.10
N ASP A 93 10.84 -0.56 -1.96
CA ASP A 93 11.53 -0.38 -0.67
C ASP A 93 12.31 -1.65 -0.28
N TYR A 94 11.73 -2.82 -0.56
CA TYR A 94 12.38 -4.11 -0.38
C TYR A 94 13.62 -4.23 -1.28
N GLN A 95 13.46 -4.00 -2.58
CA GLN A 95 14.56 -4.10 -3.56
C GLN A 95 15.73 -3.15 -3.26
N LEU A 96 15.43 -1.93 -2.82
CA LEU A 96 16.46 -0.95 -2.45
C LEU A 96 17.22 -1.38 -1.19
N ARG A 97 16.58 -2.07 -0.26
CA ARG A 97 17.21 -2.61 0.95
C ARG A 97 18.13 -3.79 0.63
N ASP A 98 17.65 -4.73 -0.17
CA ASP A 98 18.46 -5.90 -0.58
C ASP A 98 19.71 -5.45 -1.35
N HIS A 99 19.55 -4.55 -2.32
CA HIS A 99 20.70 -4.01 -3.07
C HIS A 99 21.67 -3.17 -2.23
N SER A 100 21.25 -2.65 -1.08
CA SER A 100 22.15 -1.95 -0.15
C SER A 100 22.81 -2.89 0.86
N ALA A 101 22.27 -4.09 1.07
CA ALA A 101 22.94 -5.17 1.80
C ALA A 101 24.09 -5.76 0.97
N ASP A 102 23.86 -6.02 -0.32
CA ASP A 102 24.87 -6.61 -1.22
C ASP A 102 26.11 -5.74 -1.46
N ARG A 103 26.00 -4.41 -1.32
CA ARG A 103 27.14 -3.47 -1.50
C ARG A 103 28.06 -3.36 -0.28
N LYS A 104 27.74 -4.04 0.83
CA LYS A 104 28.54 -4.00 2.06
C LYS A 104 29.42 -5.24 2.26
N CYS A 105 29.50 -6.14 1.28
CA CYS A 105 30.37 -7.31 1.27
C CYS A 105 31.58 -7.12 0.34
#